data_AF-A0A965G5P8-F1
#
_entry.id   AF-A0A965G5P8-F1
#
_cell.length_a   1.000
_cell.length_b   1.000
_cell.length_c   1.000
_cell.angle_alpha   90.00
_cell.angle_beta   90.00
_cell.angle_gamma   90.00
#
_symmetry.space_group_name_H-M   'P 1'
#
loop_
_entity.id
_entity.type
_entity.pdbx_description
1 polymer ?
#
loop_
_entity_poly.entity_id
_entity_poly.type
_entity_poly.pdbx_seq_one_letter_code
_entity_poly.pdbx_strand_id
1 'polypeptide(L)'
;MDKTSPFDHNFVVSHLPLPQVVERIRQKDPRFSASAYDFVRRSLDQSLRKFVPKEEDRPAHVRGHQLLEGFRQLALLEFGPMAKTVLNEWGIENCSQVGEIVFQLVQHGILGKSETDRPEDFQEIWTFTEAFVTPFQPQKAALTVRKLRRELSPAPRIRRKRKNDSTSSSKKT
;
A
#
# COMPACT_ATOMS: atom_id res chain seq x y z
N MET A 1 3.84 33.14 57.04
CA MET A 1 4.93 32.17 57.16
C MET A 1 4.60 31.02 56.25
N ASP A 2 5.16 31.15 55.07
CA ASP A 2 4.88 30.45 53.83
C ASP A 2 5.30 28.99 53.89
N LYS A 3 4.45 28.13 53.34
CA LYS A 3 4.88 26.87 52.72
C LYS A 3 4.07 26.64 51.45
N THR A 4 4.37 27.46 50.44
CA THR A 4 4.15 27.11 49.03
C THR A 4 4.90 25.81 48.74
N SER A 5 4.15 24.74 48.52
CA SER A 5 4.65 23.45 48.04
C SER A 5 5.18 23.63 46.60
N PRO A 6 6.43 23.25 46.28
CA PRO A 6 7.03 23.49 44.97
C PRO A 6 6.79 22.37 43.95
N PHE A 7 5.70 21.61 44.08
CA PHE A 7 5.41 20.50 43.16
C PHE A 7 4.32 20.85 42.15
N ASP A 8 4.54 21.94 41.40
CA ASP A 8 4.04 21.99 40.01
C ASP A 8 4.98 21.16 39.14
N HIS A 9 4.90 19.83 39.25
CA HIS A 9 5.33 18.95 38.16
C HIS A 9 4.24 18.95 37.10
N ASN A 10 4.06 20.11 36.48
CA ASN A 10 3.35 20.27 35.23
C ASN A 10 4.25 19.71 34.12
N PHE A 11 4.43 18.38 34.08
CA PHE A 11 4.90 17.70 32.89
C PHE A 11 3.76 17.71 31.88
N VAL A 12 3.47 18.91 31.35
CA VAL A 12 2.72 19.04 30.11
C VAL A 12 3.67 18.53 29.03
N VAL A 13 3.69 17.22 28.82
CA VAL A 13 3.96 16.71 27.47
C VAL A 13 2.92 17.39 26.62
N SER A 14 3.33 18.40 25.89
CA SER A 14 2.57 18.89 24.76
C SER A 14 2.48 17.71 23.81
N HIS A 15 1.41 16.92 23.91
CA HIS A 15 1.10 15.88 22.93
C HIS A 15 0.76 16.62 21.64
N LEU A 16 1.80 16.92 20.88
CA LEU A 16 1.66 17.55 19.58
C LEU A 16 0.85 16.62 18.69
N PRO A 17 -0.11 17.16 17.92
CA PRO A 17 -0.87 16.35 16.99
C PRO A 17 0.05 15.79 15.91
N LEU A 18 -0.31 14.64 15.35
CA LEU A 18 0.48 13.91 14.36
C LEU A 18 1.08 14.81 13.26
N PRO A 19 0.32 15.72 12.61
CA PRO A 19 0.86 16.57 11.56
C PRO A 19 2.04 17.46 12.02
N GLN A 20 2.00 17.97 13.24
CA GLN A 20 3.07 18.81 13.78
C GLN A 20 4.31 18.00 14.14
N VAL A 21 4.13 16.77 14.62
CA VAL A 21 5.24 15.85 14.86
C VAL A 21 5.89 15.44 13.54
N VAL A 22 5.08 15.09 12.54
CA VAL A 22 5.55 14.71 11.21
C VAL A 22 6.35 15.84 10.57
N GLU A 23 5.90 17.09 10.71
CA GLU A 23 6.64 18.25 10.21
C GLU A 23 8.03 18.37 10.87
N ARG A 24 8.11 18.18 12.20
CA ARG A 24 9.41 18.19 12.91
C ARG A 24 10.33 17.04 12.52
N ILE A 25 9.76 15.85 12.28
CA ILE A 25 10.53 14.70 11.80
C ILE A 25 11.09 15.02 10.42
N ARG A 26 10.25 15.50 9.50
CA ARG A 26 10.62 15.79 8.11
C ARG A 26 11.63 16.93 7.95
N GLN A 27 11.64 17.89 8.87
CA GLN A 27 12.69 18.92 8.93
C GLN A 27 14.08 18.35 9.20
N LYS A 28 14.18 17.23 9.91
CA LYS A 28 15.44 16.53 10.20
C LYS A 28 15.73 15.41 9.21
N ASP A 29 14.69 14.72 8.77
CA ASP A 29 14.75 13.55 7.91
C ASP A 29 13.63 13.59 6.86
N PRO A 30 13.89 14.16 5.67
CA PRO A 30 12.89 14.33 4.62
C PRO A 30 12.65 13.07 3.77
N ARG A 31 13.21 11.91 4.13
CA ARG A 31 13.15 10.67 3.33
C ARG A 31 11.72 10.17 3.09
N PHE A 32 10.82 10.40 4.03
CA PHE A 32 9.43 9.96 3.96
C PHE A 32 8.46 11.14 3.79
N SER A 33 7.45 10.94 2.94
CA SER A 33 6.35 11.91 2.77
C SER A 33 5.48 11.98 4.03
N ALA A 34 4.81 13.12 4.26
CA ALA A 34 3.88 13.25 5.38
C ALA A 34 2.75 12.18 5.33
N SER A 35 2.26 11.88 4.14
CA SER A 35 1.26 10.83 3.92
C SER A 35 1.73 9.44 4.33
N ALA A 36 3.04 9.18 4.32
CA ALA A 36 3.62 7.90 4.76
C ALA A 36 3.34 7.67 6.25
N TYR A 37 3.53 8.70 7.08
CA TYR A 37 3.29 8.64 8.53
C TYR A 37 1.81 8.46 8.85
N ASP A 38 0.93 9.19 8.17
CA ASP A 38 -0.52 9.04 8.32
C ASP A 38 -0.97 7.63 7.91
N PHE A 39 -0.42 7.11 6.82
CA PHE A 39 -0.75 5.78 6.33
C PHE A 39 -0.32 4.69 7.34
N VAL A 40 0.92 4.76 7.84
CA VAL A 40 1.42 3.82 8.86
C VAL A 40 0.59 3.88 10.14
N ARG A 41 0.18 5.07 10.59
CA ARG A 41 -0.70 5.22 11.75
C ARG A 41 -2.03 4.49 11.54
N ARG A 42 -2.68 4.69 10.38
CA ARG A 42 -3.94 4.00 10.07
C ARG A 42 -3.76 2.49 9.93
N SER A 43 -2.64 2.03 9.37
CA SER A 43 -2.31 0.60 9.29
C SER A 43 -2.18 -0.02 10.68
N LEU A 44 -1.56 0.69 11.63
CA LEU A 44 -1.46 0.24 13.02
C LEU A 44 -2.84 0.12 13.68
N ASP A 45 -3.70 1.12 13.52
CA ASP A 45 -5.06 1.10 14.06
C ASP A 45 -5.86 -0.09 13.49
N GLN A 46 -5.69 -0.38 12.20
CA GLN A 46 -6.32 -1.54 11.58
C GLN A 46 -5.76 -2.86 12.11
N SER A 47 -4.44 -2.99 12.27
CA SER A 47 -3.80 -4.18 12.83
C SER A 47 -4.23 -4.42 14.28
N LEU A 48 -4.32 -3.37 15.10
CA LEU A 48 -4.81 -3.46 16.48
C LEU A 48 -6.23 -4.04 16.52
N ARG A 49 -7.13 -3.51 15.68
CA ARG A 49 -8.53 -3.98 15.60
C ARG A 49 -8.65 -5.42 15.11
N LYS A 50 -7.69 -5.89 14.31
CA LYS A 50 -7.75 -7.20 13.67
C LYS A 50 -7.08 -8.31 14.48
N PHE A 51 -5.97 -7.99 15.14
CA PHE A 51 -5.11 -9.00 15.78
C PHE A 51 -5.15 -8.95 17.31
N VAL A 52 -5.62 -7.87 17.92
CA VAL A 52 -5.73 -7.75 19.38
C VAL A 52 -7.20 -7.96 19.79
N PRO A 53 -7.52 -9.03 20.54
CA PRO A 53 -8.84 -9.23 21.11
C PRO A 53 -9.23 -8.08 22.05
N LYS A 54 -10.50 -7.67 22.03
CA LYS A 54 -11.01 -6.57 22.87
C LYS A 54 -11.03 -6.88 24.38
N GLU A 55 -10.85 -8.15 24.76
CA GLU A 55 -11.04 -8.64 26.13
C GLU A 55 -9.74 -8.87 26.91
N GLU A 56 -8.57 -8.60 26.30
CA GLU A 56 -7.30 -8.72 27.03
C GLU A 56 -7.04 -7.46 27.86
N ASP A 57 -6.88 -7.65 29.18
CA ASP A 57 -6.48 -6.64 30.18
C ASP A 57 -4.98 -6.23 30.03
N ARG A 58 -4.41 -6.48 28.85
CA ARG A 58 -3.01 -6.19 28.51
C ARG A 58 -2.95 -5.00 27.57
N PRO A 59 -1.88 -4.18 27.64
CA PRO A 59 -1.69 -3.10 26.69
C PRO A 59 -1.72 -3.66 25.25
N ALA A 60 -2.67 -3.16 24.45
CA ALA A 60 -2.87 -3.60 23.08
C ALA A 60 -1.61 -3.32 22.25
N HIS A 61 -0.87 -4.37 21.94
CA HIS A 61 0.40 -4.29 21.25
C HIS A 61 0.38 -5.21 20.02
N VAL A 62 0.83 -4.68 18.89
CA VAL A 62 0.90 -5.39 17.62
C VAL A 62 2.36 -5.68 17.33
N ARG A 63 2.68 -6.93 17.03
CA ARG A 63 4.03 -7.32 16.62
C ARG A 63 4.36 -6.77 15.24
N GLY A 64 5.64 -6.53 14.94
CA GLY A 64 6.09 -5.98 13.64
C GLY A 64 5.49 -6.69 12.42
N HIS A 65 5.46 -8.03 12.41
CA HIS A 65 4.86 -8.81 11.33
C HIS A 65 3.34 -8.61 11.17
N GLN A 66 2.60 -8.44 12.28
CA GLN A 66 1.16 -8.17 12.24
C GLN A 66 0.88 -6.76 11.73
N LEU A 67 1.77 -5.82 12.03
CA LEU A 67 1.70 -4.47 11.46
C LEU A 67 1.95 -4.51 9.95
N LEU A 68 3.01 -5.18 9.52
CA LEU A 68 3.34 -5.31 8.09
C LEU A 68 2.20 -5.98 7.31
N GLU A 69 1.57 -7.01 7.86
CA GLU A 69 0.43 -7.65 7.20
C GLU A 69 -0.80 -6.73 7.12
N GLY A 70 -1.11 -5.98 8.20
CA GLY A 70 -2.19 -4.99 8.14
C GLY A 70 -1.88 -3.84 7.17
N PHE A 71 -0.63 -3.37 7.13
CA PHE A 71 -0.15 -2.38 6.18
C PHE A 71 -0.32 -2.86 4.73
N ARG A 72 0.09 -4.09 4.43
CA ARG A 72 -0.08 -4.71 3.11
C ARG A 72 -1.55 -4.77 2.70
N GLN A 73 -2.41 -5.21 3.61
CA GLN A 73 -3.84 -5.30 3.37
C GLN A 73 -4.48 -3.94 3.15
N LEU A 74 -4.12 -2.93 3.95
CA LEU A 74 -4.61 -1.57 3.75
C LEU A 74 -4.18 -1.01 2.40
N ALA A 75 -2.93 -1.21 2.01
CA ALA A 75 -2.38 -0.70 0.76
C ALA A 75 -3.08 -1.34 -0.45
N LEU A 76 -3.33 -2.65 -0.39
CA LEU A 76 -4.10 -3.35 -1.42
C LEU A 76 -5.57 -2.91 -1.45
N LEU A 77 -6.17 -2.63 -0.29
CA LEU A 77 -7.55 -2.18 -0.19
C LEU A 77 -7.75 -0.78 -0.79
N GLU A 78 -6.83 0.15 -0.53
CA GLU A 78 -6.96 1.54 -0.98
C GLU A 78 -6.44 1.77 -2.41
N PHE A 79 -5.35 1.11 -2.79
CA PHE A 79 -4.64 1.40 -4.04
C PHE A 79 -4.57 0.21 -5.00
N GLY A 80 -4.84 -1.00 -4.53
CA GLY A 80 -4.77 -2.22 -5.33
C GLY A 80 -3.44 -2.36 -6.08
N PRO A 81 -3.45 -2.46 -7.43
CA PRO A 81 -2.23 -2.61 -8.22
C PRO A 81 -1.31 -1.38 -8.19
N MET A 82 -1.81 -0.21 -7.78
CA MET A 82 -1.01 1.01 -7.67
C MET A 82 -0.30 1.14 -6.31
N ALA A 83 -0.54 0.24 -5.36
CA ALA A 83 0.03 0.30 -4.02
C ALA A 83 1.54 0.51 -4.02
N LYS A 84 2.29 -0.28 -4.83
CA LYS A 84 3.75 -0.13 -4.94
C LYS A 84 4.15 1.27 -5.40
N THR A 85 3.50 1.81 -6.42
CA THR A 85 3.83 3.14 -6.98
C THR A 85 3.59 4.24 -5.96
N VAL A 86 2.45 4.21 -5.27
CA VAL A 86 2.10 5.20 -4.25
C VAL A 86 3.06 5.15 -3.06
N LEU A 87 3.37 3.94 -2.57
CA LEU A 87 4.29 3.76 -1.45
C LEU A 87 5.71 4.22 -1.81
N ASN A 88 6.20 3.89 -3.00
CA ASN A 88 7.50 4.35 -3.48
C ASN A 88 7.57 5.89 -3.57
N GLU A 89 6.52 6.55 -4.05
CA GLU A 89 6.44 8.02 -4.08
C GLU A 89 6.50 8.63 -2.67
N TRP A 90 6.05 7.89 -1.66
CA TRP A 90 6.15 8.30 -0.26
C TRP A 90 7.49 7.96 0.41
N GLY A 91 8.42 7.37 -0.33
CA GLY A 91 9.73 6.95 0.15
C GLY A 91 9.75 5.56 0.79
N ILE A 92 8.66 4.79 0.70
CA ILE A 92 8.57 3.42 1.23
C ILE A 92 8.71 2.42 0.08
N GLU A 93 9.84 1.74 0.02
CA GLU A 93 10.20 0.72 -0.98
C GLU A 93 10.26 -0.69 -0.41
N ASN A 94 10.42 -0.83 0.91
CA ASN A 94 10.52 -2.11 1.61
C ASN A 94 9.89 -2.09 3.02
N CYS A 95 9.79 -3.27 3.62
CA CYS A 95 9.19 -3.45 4.95
C CYS A 95 10.01 -2.78 6.06
N SER A 96 11.34 -2.72 5.93
CA SER A 96 12.21 -2.12 6.94
C SER A 96 11.96 -0.61 7.07
N GLN A 97 11.68 0.08 5.96
CA GLN A 97 11.31 1.50 5.97
C GLN A 97 9.97 1.77 6.67
N VAL A 98 9.02 0.82 6.62
CA VAL A 98 7.80 0.90 7.44
C VAL A 98 8.17 0.88 8.93
N GLY A 99 9.10 -0.02 9.31
CA GLY A 99 9.65 -0.06 10.66
C GLY A 99 10.32 1.26 11.06
N GLU A 100 11.16 1.84 10.20
CA GLU A 100 11.80 3.13 10.46
C GLU A 100 10.77 4.23 10.79
N ILE A 101 9.68 4.32 10.03
CA ILE A 101 8.59 5.27 10.28
C ILE A 101 7.97 5.01 11.66
N VAL A 102 7.68 3.75 12.01
CA VAL A 102 7.13 3.39 13.32
C VAL A 102 8.06 3.84 14.44
N PHE A 103 9.35 3.56 14.34
CA PHE A 103 10.33 3.95 15.36
C PHE A 103 10.49 5.48 15.45
N GLN A 104 10.43 6.21 14.34
CA GLN A 104 10.41 7.67 14.36
C GLN A 104 9.19 8.21 15.11
N LEU A 105 8.01 7.62 14.93
CA LEU A 105 6.79 7.99 15.64
C LEU A 105 6.83 7.61 17.13
N VAL A 106 7.45 6.48 17.49
CA VAL A 106 7.69 6.09 18.89
C VAL A 106 8.62 7.10 19.58
N GLN A 107 9.73 7.48 18.93
CA GLN A 107 10.69 8.44 19.49
C GLN A 107 10.07 9.82 19.78
N HIS A 108 9.05 10.21 19.03
CA HIS A 108 8.36 11.48 19.21
C HIS A 108 7.08 11.37 20.06
N GLY A 109 6.84 10.23 20.71
CA GLY A 109 5.73 10.04 21.65
C GLY A 109 4.34 9.94 20.98
N ILE A 110 4.29 9.71 19.66
CA ILE A 110 3.03 9.46 18.95
C ILE A 110 2.57 8.03 19.19
N LEU A 111 3.49 7.06 19.16
CA LEU A 111 3.22 5.65 19.40
C LEU A 111 3.79 5.23 20.76
N GLY A 112 3.08 4.31 21.43
CA GLY A 112 3.62 3.63 22.61
C GLY A 112 4.75 2.69 22.22
N LYS A 113 5.78 2.58 23.07
CA LYS A 113 6.91 1.67 22.89
C LYS A 113 6.64 0.36 23.64
N SER A 114 6.87 -0.80 23.02
CA SER A 114 7.13 -2.03 23.78
C SER A 114 8.64 -2.22 23.99
N GLU A 115 9.03 -2.76 25.15
CA GLU A 115 10.43 -3.06 25.44
C GLU A 115 11.03 -4.14 24.52
N THR A 116 10.16 -4.92 23.89
CA THR A 116 10.54 -6.02 22.99
C THR A 116 10.64 -5.60 21.53
N ASP A 117 10.18 -4.40 21.16
CA ASP A 117 10.12 -3.97 19.75
C ASP A 117 11.50 -3.66 19.21
N ARG A 118 11.88 -4.37 18.16
CA ARG A 118 13.15 -4.18 17.47
C ARG A 118 12.95 -3.80 16.00
N PRO A 119 13.82 -2.95 15.43
CA PRO A 119 13.82 -2.69 13.98
C PRO A 119 13.91 -3.98 13.16
N GLU A 120 14.59 -4.99 13.68
CA GLU A 120 14.71 -6.31 13.04
C GLU A 120 13.37 -7.03 12.86
N ASP A 121 12.35 -6.72 13.69
CA ASP A 121 11.00 -7.30 13.57
C ASP A 121 10.28 -6.87 12.27
N PHE A 122 10.85 -5.90 11.54
CA PHE A 122 10.35 -5.37 10.28
C PHE A 122 11.14 -5.85 9.05
N GLN A 123 12.09 -6.78 9.22
CA GLN A 123 12.90 -7.27 8.10
C GLN A 123 12.11 -8.21 7.18
N GLU A 124 12.09 -7.83 5.90
CA GLU A 124 11.68 -8.55 4.67
C GLU A 124 10.91 -9.87 4.81
N ILE A 125 9.69 -9.83 5.36
CA ILE A 125 8.75 -10.97 5.33
C ILE A 125 8.31 -11.29 3.89
N TRP A 126 8.29 -10.27 3.02
CA TRP A 126 7.94 -10.33 1.61
C TRP A 126 8.48 -9.10 0.89
N THR A 127 8.63 -9.21 -0.44
CA THR A 127 9.01 -8.07 -1.28
C THR A 127 7.78 -7.29 -1.75
N PHE A 128 7.93 -5.99 -2.02
CA PHE A 128 6.83 -5.17 -2.55
C PHE A 128 6.32 -5.67 -3.91
N THR A 129 7.20 -6.29 -4.70
CA THR A 129 6.80 -6.92 -5.96
C THR A 129 5.87 -8.12 -5.69
N GLU A 130 6.22 -9.00 -4.75
CA GLU A 130 5.36 -10.13 -4.36
C GLU A 130 4.03 -9.68 -3.78
N ALA A 131 4.03 -8.63 -2.96
CA ALA A 131 2.83 -8.16 -2.29
C ALA A 131 1.88 -7.38 -3.21
N PHE A 132 2.41 -6.55 -4.12
CA PHE A 132 1.61 -5.54 -4.82
C PHE A 132 1.62 -5.68 -6.35
N VAL A 133 2.53 -6.46 -6.93
CA VAL A 133 2.63 -6.62 -8.40
C VAL A 133 2.20 -8.02 -8.82
N THR A 134 2.83 -9.06 -8.26
CA THR A 134 2.57 -10.45 -8.61
C THR A 134 1.08 -10.84 -8.57
N PRO A 135 0.26 -10.39 -7.58
CA PRO A 135 -1.16 -10.74 -7.53
C PRO A 135 -1.99 -10.20 -8.70
N PHE A 136 -1.50 -9.17 -9.41
CA PHE A 136 -2.20 -8.53 -10.53
C PHE A 136 -1.60 -8.89 -11.89
N GLN A 137 -0.56 -9.71 -11.94
CA GLN A 137 0.00 -10.16 -13.21
C GLN A 137 -0.95 -11.16 -13.90
N PRO A 138 -1.17 -11.02 -15.23
CA PRO A 138 -2.01 -11.96 -15.95
C PRO A 138 -1.40 -13.36 -15.92
N GLN A 139 -2.19 -14.36 -15.51
CA GLN A 139 -1.76 -15.75 -15.53
C GLN A 139 -1.47 -16.17 -16.98
N LYS A 140 -0.29 -16.77 -17.21
CA LYS A 140 0.19 -17.21 -18.54
C LYS A 140 -0.82 -18.07 -19.30
N ALA A 141 -1.68 -18.82 -18.60
CA ALA A 141 -2.76 -19.63 -19.20
C ALA A 141 -3.75 -18.81 -20.05
N ALA A 142 -4.07 -17.58 -19.64
CA ALA A 142 -5.00 -16.72 -20.37
C ALA A 142 -4.44 -16.24 -21.73
N LEU A 143 -3.11 -16.14 -21.84
CA LEU A 143 -2.44 -15.75 -23.10
C LEU A 143 -2.40 -16.91 -24.10
N THR A 144 -2.15 -18.14 -23.63
CA THR A 144 -2.15 -19.34 -24.48
C THR A 144 -3.52 -19.58 -25.10
N VAL A 145 -4.61 -19.43 -24.34
CA VAL A 145 -5.99 -19.58 -24.87
C VAL A 145 -6.30 -18.52 -25.93
N ARG A 146 -5.87 -17.26 -25.73
CA ARG A 146 -6.08 -16.18 -26.72
C ARG A 146 -5.26 -16.40 -27.98
N LYS A 147 -4.02 -16.89 -27.87
CA LYS A 147 -3.17 -17.23 -29.01
C LYS A 147 -3.76 -18.40 -29.81
N LEU A 148 -4.12 -19.49 -29.12
CA LEU A 148 -4.74 -20.67 -29.73
C LEU A 148 -6.07 -20.33 -30.41
N ARG A 149 -6.92 -19.50 -29.79
CA ARG A 149 -8.19 -19.06 -30.39
C ARG A 149 -8.00 -18.18 -31.62
N ARG A 150 -6.95 -17.34 -31.65
CA ARG A 150 -6.61 -16.54 -32.84
C ARG A 150 -6.08 -17.42 -33.98
N GLU A 151 -5.28 -18.42 -33.67
CA GLU A 151 -4.70 -19.34 -34.66
C GLU A 151 -5.73 -20.33 -35.23
N LEU A 152 -6.72 -20.74 -34.42
CA LEU A 152 -7.78 -21.66 -34.82
C LEU A 152 -9.02 -20.98 -35.45
N SER A 153 -9.08 -19.65 -35.48
CA SER A 153 -10.20 -18.94 -36.13
C SER A 153 -9.96 -18.81 -37.63
N PRO A 154 -10.80 -19.41 -38.51
CA PRO A 154 -10.67 -19.19 -39.95
C PRO A 154 -10.98 -17.72 -40.27
N ALA A 155 -10.10 -17.06 -41.02
CA ALA A 155 -10.30 -15.68 -41.47
C ALA A 155 -11.66 -15.54 -42.17
N PRO A 156 -12.41 -14.44 -41.95
CA PRO A 156 -13.66 -14.23 -42.66
C PRO A 156 -13.35 -14.15 -44.16
N ARG A 157 -13.90 -15.10 -44.93
CA ARG A 157 -13.86 -15.06 -46.40
C ARG A 157 -14.54 -13.77 -46.84
N ILE A 158 -13.75 -12.77 -47.20
CA ILE A 158 -14.23 -11.58 -47.91
C ILE A 158 -14.86 -12.08 -49.22
N ARG A 159 -16.19 -12.16 -49.26
CA ARG A 159 -16.95 -12.57 -50.43
C ARG A 159 -16.88 -11.42 -51.43
N ARG A 160 -15.91 -11.46 -52.35
CA ARG A 160 -15.83 -10.55 -53.50
C ARG A 160 -17.15 -10.61 -54.27
N LYS A 161 -17.97 -9.56 -54.17
CA LYS A 161 -19.17 -9.37 -54.97
C LYS A 161 -18.72 -9.12 -56.41
N ARG A 162 -18.84 -10.13 -57.29
CA ARG A 162 -18.66 -9.96 -58.73
C ARG A 162 -19.72 -8.95 -59.20
N LYS A 163 -19.24 -7.82 -59.73
CA LYS A 163 -20.00 -6.84 -60.50
C LYS A 163 -19.71 -7.09 -61.99
N ASN A 164 -20.68 -6.74 -62.84
CA ASN A 164 -20.66 -6.63 -64.30
C ASN A 164 -21.33 -7.82 -65.03
N ASP A 165 -22.11 -7.61 -66.09
CA ASP A 165 -22.79 -6.42 -66.61
C ASP A 165 -23.84 -6.96 -67.59
N SER A 166 -25.09 -6.51 -67.48
CA SER A 166 -26.11 -6.74 -68.49
C SER A 166 -25.97 -5.68 -69.58
N THR A 167 -25.45 -6.05 -70.75
CA THR A 167 -25.66 -5.26 -71.97
C THR A 167 -26.36 -6.15 -72.99
N SER A 168 -27.64 -5.87 -73.20
CA SER A 168 -28.43 -6.43 -74.28
C SER A 168 -28.54 -5.39 -75.40
N SER A 169 -28.46 -5.93 -76.62
CA SER A 169 -29.12 -5.46 -77.84
C SER A 169 -28.43 -4.45 -78.76
N SER A 170 -28.10 -4.99 -79.94
CA SER A 170 -28.53 -4.52 -81.27
C SER A 170 -27.69 -3.49 -82.03
N LYS A 171 -27.00 -3.96 -83.09
CA LYS A 171 -27.20 -3.55 -84.50
C LYS A 171 -26.11 -4.11 -85.43
N LYS A 172 -26.50 -4.81 -86.50
CA LYS A 172 -26.00 -4.64 -87.90
C LYS A 172 -26.81 -5.56 -88.83
N THR A 173 -27.75 -5.00 -89.60
CA THR A 173 -27.77 -4.88 -91.09
C THR A 173 -27.74 -6.20 -91.84
#